data_AF-A0A363UNA3-F1
#
_entry.id   AF-A0A363UNA3-F1
#
_cell.length_a   1.000
_cell.length_b   1.000
_cell.length_c   1.000
_cell.angle_alpha   90.00
_cell.angle_beta   90.00
_cell.angle_gamma   90.00
#
_symmetry.space_group_name_H-M   'P 1'
#
loop_
_entity.id
_entity.type
_entity.pdbx_description
1 polymer ?
#
loop_
_entity_poly.entity_id
_entity_poly.type
_entity_poly.pdbx_seq_one_letter_code
_entity_poly.pdbx_strand_id
1 'polypeptide(L)'
;MKSLTSPQRQVLRAAAHHLNVVLQTGARGLTPEFTAEAEQALAHHELVKFKLVASDAADRKAMAEQLCEALGAAHVQQIGHVAVLYRENKDRARFREQLRRA
;
A
#
# COMPACT_ATOMS: atom_id res chain seq x y z
N MET A 1 10.29 2.89 -7.16
CA MET A 1 9.36 1.93 -6.53
C MET A 1 10.14 0.89 -5.74
N LYS A 2 9.76 0.55 -4.50
CA LYS A 2 10.51 -0.43 -3.69
C LYS A 2 10.16 -1.85 -4.15
N SER A 3 11.17 -2.65 -4.50
CA SER A 3 10.99 -4.01 -5.02
C SER A 3 10.83 -5.03 -3.88
N LEU A 4 9.83 -5.90 -3.98
CA LEU A 4 9.57 -7.02 -3.05
C LEU A 4 9.74 -8.34 -3.79
N THR A 5 10.46 -9.28 -3.19
CA THR A 5 10.54 -10.66 -3.70
C THR A 5 9.18 -11.35 -3.59
N SER A 6 9.00 -12.47 -4.31
CA SER A 6 7.75 -13.24 -4.24
C SER A 6 7.44 -13.73 -2.81
N PRO A 7 8.40 -14.30 -2.05
CA PRO A 7 8.18 -14.69 -0.66
C PRO A 7 7.80 -13.53 0.26
N GLN A 8 8.53 -12.40 0.17
CA GLN A 8 8.23 -11.19 0.95
C GLN A 8 6.81 -10.69 0.70
N ARG A 9 6.39 -10.70 -0.57
CA ARG A 9 5.04 -10.31 -0.98
C ARG A 9 3.99 -11.26 -0.40
N GLN A 10 4.25 -12.56 -0.33
CA GLN A 10 3.33 -13.53 0.27
C GLN A 10 3.16 -13.29 1.78
N VAL A 11 4.25 -13.02 2.50
CA VAL A 11 4.20 -12.64 3.93
C VAL A 11 3.32 -11.40 4.13
N LEU A 12 3.54 -10.34 3.34
CA LEU A 12 2.76 -9.11 3.44
C LEU A 12 1.30 -9.29 3.04
N ARG A 13 0.98 -10.15 2.06
CA ARG A 13 -0.41 -10.48 1.70
C ARG A 13 -1.14 -11.18 2.84
N ALA A 14 -0.49 -12.16 3.48
CA ALA A 14 -1.07 -12.85 4.62
C ALA A 14 -1.34 -11.88 5.78
N ALA A 15 -0.37 -11.00 6.08
CA ALA A 15 -0.55 -9.97 7.10
C ALA A 15 -1.67 -8.97 6.74
N ALA A 16 -1.76 -8.57 5.46
CA ALA A 16 -2.76 -7.63 5.00
C ALA A 16 -4.18 -8.21 5.07
N HIS A 17 -4.36 -9.52 4.93
CA HIS A 17 -5.69 -10.15 4.88
C HIS A 17 -6.60 -9.68 6.02
N HIS A 18 -6.07 -9.61 7.26
CA HIS A 18 -6.80 -9.22 8.47
C HIS A 18 -6.95 -7.70 8.67
N LEU A 19 -6.35 -6.88 7.81
CA LEU A 19 -6.45 -5.41 7.93
C LEU A 19 -7.75 -4.90 7.33
N ASN A 20 -8.30 -3.84 7.95
CA ASN A 20 -9.37 -3.06 7.35
C ASN A 20 -8.78 -1.99 6.41
N VAL A 21 -9.60 -1.52 5.47
CA VAL A 21 -9.27 -0.31 4.70
C VAL A 21 -9.30 0.87 5.66
N VAL A 22 -8.24 1.68 5.65
CA VAL A 22 -8.15 2.88 6.50
C VAL A 22 -8.44 4.16 5.73
N LEU A 23 -8.23 4.16 4.41
CA LEU A 23 -8.38 5.33 3.55
C LEU A 23 -9.03 4.96 2.21
N GLN A 24 -9.91 5.83 1.73
CA GLN A 24 -10.60 5.67 0.45
C GLN A 24 -10.49 6.97 -0.38
N THR A 25 -10.22 6.85 -1.67
CA THR A 25 -10.25 8.00 -2.58
C THR A 25 -11.68 8.44 -2.87
N GLY A 26 -11.90 9.76 -2.99
CA GLY A 26 -13.14 10.31 -3.53
C GLY A 26 -13.19 10.25 -5.06
N ALA A 27 -14.22 10.85 -5.65
CA ALA A 27 -14.39 10.93 -7.11
C ALA A 27 -13.25 11.67 -7.84
N ARG A 28 -12.52 12.54 -7.11
CA ARG A 28 -11.34 13.26 -7.63
C ARG A 28 -10.06 12.43 -7.64
N GLY A 29 -10.12 11.16 -7.23
CA GLY A 29 -8.97 10.25 -7.23
C GLY A 29 -7.91 10.62 -6.20
N LEU A 30 -6.63 10.59 -6.61
CA LEU A 30 -5.48 10.92 -5.76
C LEU A 30 -5.31 12.44 -5.68
N THR A 31 -5.79 13.04 -4.60
CA THR A 31 -5.55 14.46 -4.32
C THR A 31 -4.29 14.65 -3.47
N PRO A 32 -3.75 15.88 -3.39
CA PRO A 32 -2.64 16.18 -2.47
C PRO A 32 -2.98 15.84 -1.02
N GLU A 33 -4.20 16.12 -0.57
CA GLU A 33 -4.66 15.83 0.78
C GLU A 33 -4.72 14.33 1.05
N PHE A 34 -5.27 13.55 0.10
CA PHE A 34 -5.29 12.09 0.20
C PHE A 34 -3.87 11.52 0.26
N THR A 35 -2.96 12.03 -0.57
CA THR A 35 -1.56 11.59 -0.59
C THR A 35 -0.86 11.90 0.74
N ALA A 36 -1.11 13.09 1.32
CA ALA A 36 -0.57 13.46 2.62
C ALA A 36 -1.12 12.57 3.76
N GLU A 37 -2.39 12.20 3.71
CA GLU A 37 -2.98 11.28 4.69
C GLU A 37 -2.46 9.84 4.52
N ALA A 38 -2.28 9.39 3.27
CA ALA A 38 -1.70 8.10 2.94
C ALA A 38 -0.23 7.98 3.40
N GLU A 39 0.53 9.07 3.31
CA GLU A 39 1.89 9.19 3.85
C GLU A 39 1.89 8.91 5.36
N GLN A 40 0.98 9.56 6.11
CA GLN A 40 0.86 9.34 7.55
C GLN A 40 0.43 7.90 7.86
N ALA A 41 -0.55 7.36 7.14
CA ALA A 41 -1.01 5.99 7.36
C ALA A 41 0.13 4.97 7.15
N LEU A 42 0.91 5.10 6.08
CA LEU A 42 2.06 4.23 5.82
C LEU A 42 3.19 4.44 6.83
N ALA A 43 3.45 5.67 7.27
CA ALA A 43 4.44 5.93 8.30
C ALA A 43 4.09 5.21 9.62
N HIS A 44 2.82 5.20 10.02
CA HIS A 44 2.40 4.61 11.29
C HIS A 44 2.23 3.09 11.23
N HIS A 45 1.75 2.55 10.12
CA HIS A 45 1.32 1.14 10.04
C HIS A 45 2.23 0.25 9.20
N GLU A 46 3.12 0.84 8.40
CA GLU A 46 3.96 0.19 7.37
C GLU A 46 3.20 -0.50 6.24
N LEU A 47 2.13 -1.24 6.54
CA LEU A 47 1.32 -2.03 5.63
C LEU A 47 -0.13 -1.54 5.71
N VAL A 48 -0.66 -1.04 4.59
CA VAL A 48 -1.97 -0.37 4.57
C VAL A 48 -2.81 -0.82 3.39
N LYS A 49 -4.12 -0.98 3.63
CA LYS A 49 -5.14 -1.15 2.59
C LYS A 49 -5.78 0.20 2.27
N PHE A 50 -5.67 0.60 1.01
CA PHE A 50 -6.32 1.79 0.44
C PHE A 50 -7.43 1.36 -0.51
N LYS A 51 -8.60 2.00 -0.44
CA LYS A 51 -9.66 1.78 -1.43
C LYS A 51 -9.59 2.86 -2.51
N LEU A 52 -9.14 2.46 -3.70
CA LEU A 52 -9.00 3.28 -4.89
C LEU A 52 -10.26 3.17 -5.73
N VAL A 53 -11.05 4.23 -5.73
CA VAL A 53 -12.30 4.34 -6.48
C VAL A 53 -11.98 4.74 -7.92
N ALA A 54 -12.01 3.77 -8.83
CA ALA A 54 -11.95 3.97 -10.28
C ALA A 54 -12.68 2.82 -10.98
N SER A 55 -13.37 3.14 -12.08
CA SER A 55 -14.20 2.19 -12.83
C SER A 55 -13.36 1.08 -13.46
N ASP A 56 -12.24 1.45 -14.08
CA ASP A 56 -11.40 0.52 -14.83
C ASP A 56 -10.29 -0.08 -13.99
N ALA A 57 -9.98 -1.36 -14.27
CA ALA A 57 -8.89 -2.06 -13.58
C ALA A 57 -7.51 -1.44 -13.87
N ALA A 58 -7.34 -0.90 -15.08
CA ALA A 58 -6.13 -0.20 -15.48
C ALA A 58 -5.92 1.07 -14.64
N ASP A 59 -6.97 1.87 -14.45
CA ASP A 59 -6.91 3.10 -13.64
C ASP A 59 -6.59 2.80 -12.18
N ARG A 60 -7.22 1.77 -11.60
CA ARG A 60 -6.91 1.35 -10.23
C ARG A 60 -5.45 0.97 -10.06
N LYS A 61 -4.89 0.25 -11.04
CA LYS A 61 -3.48 -0.12 -11.05
C LYS A 61 -2.59 1.11 -11.19
N ALA A 62 -2.90 2.01 -12.12
CA ALA A 62 -2.16 3.25 -12.33
C ALA A 62 -2.16 4.14 -11.08
N MET A 63 -3.31 4.30 -10.41
CA MET A 63 -3.39 5.02 -9.14
C MET A 63 -2.54 4.36 -8.05
N ALA A 64 -2.55 3.03 -7.95
CA ALA A 64 -1.73 2.32 -6.96
C ALA A 64 -0.23 2.53 -7.23
N GLU A 65 0.18 2.52 -8.51
CA GLU A 65 1.56 2.77 -8.94
C GLU A 65 1.99 4.22 -8.66
N GLN A 66 1.16 5.21 -9.01
CA GLN A 66 1.37 6.62 -8.69
C GLN A 66 1.54 6.84 -7.18
N LEU A 67 0.69 6.22 -6.37
CA LEU A 67 0.78 6.32 -4.92
C LEU A 67 2.06 5.65 -4.38
N CYS A 68 2.49 4.53 -4.97
CA CYS A 68 3.76 3.91 -4.61
C CYS A 68 4.95 4.79 -4.94
N GLU A 69 4.93 5.46 -6.09
CA GLU A 69 5.98 6.40 -6.49
C GLU A 69 6.03 7.60 -5.55
N ALA A 70 4.90 8.25 -5.31
CA ALA A 70 4.80 9.43 -4.45
C ALA A 70 5.24 9.14 -3.01
N LEU A 71 4.90 7.96 -2.46
CA LEU A 71 5.15 7.62 -1.07
C LEU A 71 6.43 6.79 -0.86
N GLY A 72 7.15 6.43 -1.93
CA GLY A 72 8.29 5.50 -1.85
C GLY A 72 7.90 4.11 -1.34
N ALA A 73 6.68 3.68 -1.64
CA ALA A 73 6.12 2.40 -1.20
C ALA A 73 6.31 1.29 -2.25
N ALA A 74 5.99 0.07 -1.82
CA ALA A 74 5.89 -1.11 -2.65
C ALA A 74 4.42 -1.51 -2.78
N HIS A 75 3.96 -1.72 -4.02
CA HIS A 75 2.67 -2.35 -4.26
C HIS A 75 2.77 -3.84 -3.90
N VAL A 76 1.89 -4.33 -3.02
CA VAL A 76 1.87 -5.73 -2.56
C VAL A 76 0.83 -6.54 -3.35
N GLN A 77 -0.39 -6.03 -3.43
CA GLN A 77 -1.53 -6.69 -4.06
C GLN A 77 -2.65 -5.69 -4.41
N GLN A 78 -3.34 -5.95 -5.51
CA GLN A 78 -4.61 -5.31 -5.87
C GLN A 78 -5.75 -6.33 -5.71
N ILE A 79 -6.83 -5.95 -5.02
CA ILE A 79 -8.03 -6.77 -4.77
C ILE A 79 -9.26 -5.92 -5.11
N GLY A 80 -9.74 -6.00 -6.35
CA GLY A 80 -10.82 -5.12 -6.82
C GLY A 80 -10.41 -3.65 -6.66
N HIS A 81 -11.13 -2.91 -5.80
CA HIS A 81 -10.83 -1.52 -5.45
C HIS A 81 -9.77 -1.35 -4.37
N VAL A 82 -9.34 -2.42 -3.70
CA VAL A 82 -8.41 -2.31 -2.58
C VAL A 82 -6.98 -2.54 -3.05
N ALA A 83 -6.12 -1.54 -2.88
CA ALA A 83 -4.67 -1.63 -3.06
C ALA A 83 -4.01 -1.86 -1.70
N VAL A 84 -3.12 -2.85 -1.62
CA VAL A 84 -2.29 -3.11 -0.44
C VAL A 84 -0.90 -2.56 -0.72
N LEU A 85 -0.48 -1.56 0.04
CA LEU A 85 0.83 -0.93 -0.09
C LEU A 85 1.66 -1.15 1.17
N TYR A 86 2.97 -1.30 0.97
CA TYR A 86 3.93 -1.47 2.05
C TYR A 86 5.07 -0.46 1.95
N ARG A 87 5.41 0.17 3.07
CA ARG A 87 6.63 0.93 3.24
C ARG A 87 7.21 0.64 4.62
N GLU A 88 8.44 0.17 4.61
CA GLU A 88 9.18 -0.06 5.85
C GLU A 88 9.40 1.24 6.62
N ASN A 89 9.08 1.23 7.90
CA ASN A 89 9.41 2.28 8.85
C ASN A 89 10.83 2.04 9.40
N LYS A 90 11.64 3.09 9.47
CA LYS A 90 13.02 3.01 9.97
C LYS A 90 13.08 2.74 11.48
N ASP A 91 12.16 3.33 12.23
CA ASP A 91 12.12 3.35 13.69
C ASP A 91 11.28 2.21 14.28
N ARG A 92 10.25 1.74 13.54
CA ARG A 92 9.30 0.71 14.01
C ARG A 92 9.09 -0.39 12.97
N ALA A 93 10.16 -1.09 12.66
CA ALA A 93 10.23 -2.04 11.54
C ALA A 93 9.58 -3.40 11.86
N ARG A 94 8.25 -3.43 12.00
CA ARG A 94 7.45 -4.59 12.42
C ARG A 94 7.64 -5.79 11.48
N PHE A 95 7.76 -5.53 10.18
CA PHE A 95 7.89 -6.57 9.17
C PHE A 95 9.35 -6.91 8.80
N ARG A 96 10.34 -6.11 9.20
CA ARG A 96 11.75 -6.25 8.74
C ARG A 96 12.31 -7.64 8.94
N GLU A 97 12.19 -8.19 10.15
CA GLU A 97 12.72 -9.54 10.44
C GLU A 97 11.97 -10.66 9.71
N GLN A 98 10.66 -10.52 9.54
CA GLN A 98 9.86 -11.49 8.78
C GLN A 98 10.25 -11.48 7.29
N LEU A 99 10.49 -10.30 6.72
CA LEU A 99 10.89 -10.14 5.32
C LEU A 99 12.35 -10.52 5.04
N ARG A 100 13.21 -10.51 6.05
CA ARG A 100 14.60 -11.01 5.95
C ARG A 100 14.66 -12.54 5.91
N ARG A 101 13.68 -13.21 6.52
CA ARG A 101 13.62 -14.68 6.64
C ARG A 101 12.86 -15.36 5.50
N ALA A 102 12.22 -14.57 4.63
CA ALA A 102 11.39 -15.02 3.51
C ALA A 102 12.15 -14.87 2.19
#